data_AF-A0A6I5HQW4-F1
#
_entry.id   AF-A0A6I5HQW4-F1
#
_cell.length_a   1.000
_cell.length_b   1.000
_cell.length_c   1.000
_cell.angle_alpha   90.00
_cell.angle_beta   90.00
_cell.angle_gamma   90.00
#
_symmetry.space_group_name_H-M   'P 1'
#
loop_
_entity.id
_entity.type
_entity.pdbx_description
1 polymer ?
#
loop_
_entity_poly.entity_id
_entity_poly.type
_entity_poly.pdbx_seq_one_letter_code
_entity_poly.pdbx_strand_id
1 'polypeptide(L)'
;MSTFLLVHGAWHSGRCWERVVPLLESAGHRAFAPSLTGYGDKVHLLGPEVGLDTHVEELVKLIHEEHLSEVVLVGHSYAGLVVSSVANEVPERIAHLVYLDAMVPEHGETAVDVQPMSQNLIDLAAESGTSWRIPPLPEMPPPLGLFGVTDPVDVAWLRTTLSDQPVRCLQQPARLDNPALDSVPRTHIHCVGAEPEGIVRRPVPATQPNGSPARIRELPTGHDCMITMPSALSALLLESTLRY
;
A
#
# COMPACT_ATOMS: atom_id res chain seq x y z
N MET A 1 -17.85 -13.43 7.01
CA MET A 1 -17.73 -11.97 6.94
C MET A 1 -16.36 -11.60 7.48
N SER A 2 -15.54 -10.93 6.68
CA SER A 2 -14.21 -10.42 7.08
C SER A 2 -14.23 -8.90 7.00
N THR A 3 -13.26 -8.26 7.66
CA THR A 3 -13.04 -6.80 7.55
C THR A 3 -11.79 -6.55 6.71
N PHE A 4 -11.92 -5.84 5.60
CA PHE A 4 -10.79 -5.36 4.81
C PHE A 4 -10.38 -3.97 5.30
N LEU A 5 -9.08 -3.77 5.51
CA LEU A 5 -8.49 -2.45 5.70
C LEU A 5 -7.53 -2.20 4.53
N LEU A 6 -7.95 -1.33 3.62
CA LEU A 6 -7.29 -1.00 2.36
C LEU A 6 -6.45 0.27 2.53
N VAL A 7 -5.14 0.13 2.43
CA VAL A 7 -4.18 1.21 2.70
C VAL A 7 -3.51 1.64 1.39
N HIS A 8 -3.68 2.92 1.05
CA HIS A 8 -3.18 3.51 -0.19
C HIS A 8 -1.67 3.77 -0.15
N GLY A 9 -1.03 3.73 -1.32
CA GLY A 9 0.38 4.05 -1.48
C GLY A 9 0.71 5.55 -1.42
N ALA A 10 1.96 5.86 -1.75
CA ALA A 10 2.45 7.23 -1.83
C ALA A 10 1.60 8.07 -2.79
N TRP A 11 1.46 9.36 -2.49
CA TRP A 11 0.65 10.36 -3.20
C TRP A 11 -0.87 10.13 -3.23
N HIS A 12 -1.33 8.89 -3.05
CA HIS A 12 -2.74 8.53 -3.13
C HIS A 12 -3.51 8.90 -1.86
N SER A 13 -4.81 8.67 -1.86
CA SER A 13 -5.69 8.78 -0.70
C SER A 13 -6.65 7.59 -0.66
N GLY A 14 -7.49 7.48 0.37
CA GLY A 14 -8.51 6.42 0.47
C GLY A 14 -9.42 6.34 -0.77
N ARG A 15 -9.55 7.45 -1.51
CA ARG A 15 -10.31 7.55 -2.75
C ARG A 15 -9.85 6.60 -3.86
N CYS A 16 -8.59 6.15 -3.87
CA CYS A 16 -8.12 5.18 -4.87
C CYS A 16 -8.89 3.84 -4.80
N TRP A 17 -9.54 3.56 -3.67
CA TRP A 17 -10.31 2.34 -3.44
C TRP A 17 -11.81 2.49 -3.73
N GLU A 18 -12.30 3.63 -4.22
CA GLU A 18 -13.72 3.91 -4.48
C GLU A 18 -14.39 2.86 -5.39
N ARG A 19 -13.62 2.21 -6.27
CA ARG A 19 -14.12 1.15 -7.17
C ARG A 19 -14.06 -0.27 -6.58
N VAL A 20 -13.26 -0.47 -5.52
CA VAL A 20 -13.02 -1.77 -4.89
C VAL A 20 -13.92 -1.96 -3.66
N VAL A 21 -14.08 -0.92 -2.85
CA VAL A 21 -14.91 -0.97 -1.62
C VAL A 21 -16.32 -1.51 -1.90
N PRO A 22 -17.09 -0.98 -2.87
CA PRO A 22 -18.44 -1.48 -3.13
C PRO A 22 -18.49 -2.94 -3.56
N LEU A 23 -17.43 -3.44 -4.23
CA LEU A 23 -17.35 -4.82 -4.68
C LEU A 23 -17.16 -5.77 -3.49
N LEU A 24 -16.28 -5.41 -2.55
CA LEU A 24 -16.08 -6.18 -1.31
C LEU A 24 -17.33 -6.15 -0.42
N GLU A 25 -17.99 -5.00 -0.31
CA GLU A 25 -19.24 -4.85 0.45
C GLU A 25 -20.39 -5.65 -0.16
N SER A 26 -20.50 -5.65 -1.50
CA SER A 26 -21.50 -6.46 -2.21
C SER A 26 -21.31 -7.97 -2.00
N ALA A 27 -20.09 -8.41 -1.69
CA ALA A 27 -19.76 -9.79 -1.34
C ALA A 27 -20.01 -10.10 0.16
N GLY A 28 -20.57 -9.16 0.93
CA GLY A 28 -20.93 -9.34 2.34
C GLY A 28 -19.76 -9.16 3.33
N HIS A 29 -18.74 -8.41 2.92
CA HIS A 29 -17.62 -8.02 3.79
C HIS A 29 -17.74 -6.56 4.25
N ARG A 30 -17.00 -6.18 5.28
CA ARG A 30 -16.79 -4.77 5.65
C ARG A 30 -15.49 -4.29 5.00
N ALA A 31 -15.46 -3.07 4.49
CA ALA A 31 -14.24 -2.50 3.93
C ALA A 31 -14.01 -1.08 4.46
N PHE A 32 -12.80 -0.82 4.96
CA PHE A 32 -12.30 0.48 5.36
C PHE A 32 -11.20 0.90 4.39
N ALA A 33 -11.27 2.13 3.89
CA ALA A 33 -10.24 2.71 3.02
C ALA A 33 -9.93 4.14 3.47
N PRO A 34 -9.32 4.33 4.66
CA PRO A 34 -9.01 5.66 5.17
C PRO A 34 -7.94 6.34 4.32
N SER A 35 -7.98 7.67 4.22
CA SER A 35 -6.79 8.44 3.86
C SER A 35 -5.84 8.49 5.06
N LEU A 36 -4.56 8.27 4.80
CA LEU A 36 -3.50 8.47 5.77
C LEU A 36 -3.33 9.97 6.06
N THR A 37 -2.85 10.31 7.25
CA THR A 37 -2.48 11.70 7.61
C THR A 37 -1.60 12.33 6.53
N GLY A 38 -1.95 13.53 6.07
CA GLY A 38 -1.25 14.24 4.98
C GLY A 38 -1.79 14.00 3.57
N TYR A 39 -2.80 13.13 3.40
CA TYR A 39 -3.38 12.80 2.10
C TYR A 39 -4.90 13.00 2.06
N GLY A 40 -5.45 13.21 0.87
CA GLY A 40 -6.90 13.30 0.66
C GLY A 40 -7.59 14.34 1.55
N ASP A 41 -8.61 13.91 2.29
CA ASP A 41 -9.34 14.72 3.27
C ASP A 41 -8.48 15.21 4.44
N LYS A 42 -7.33 14.56 4.68
CA LYS A 42 -6.33 14.93 5.70
C LYS A 42 -5.13 15.70 5.14
N VAL A 43 -5.19 16.19 3.89
CA VAL A 43 -4.09 16.94 3.27
C VAL A 43 -3.69 18.20 4.05
N HIS A 44 -4.61 18.79 4.80
CA HIS A 44 -4.35 19.94 5.66
C HIS A 44 -3.45 19.63 6.87
N LEU A 45 -3.23 18.35 7.18
CA LEU A 45 -2.31 17.86 8.21
C LEU A 45 -0.92 17.52 7.65
N LEU A 46 -0.69 17.76 6.36
CA LEU A 46 0.59 17.48 5.70
C LEU A 46 1.70 18.40 6.26
N GLY A 47 2.80 17.79 6.70
CA GLY A 47 3.95 18.51 7.23
C GLY A 47 5.24 17.65 7.27
N PRO A 48 6.40 18.26 7.55
CA PRO A 48 7.71 17.57 7.59
C PRO A 48 7.84 16.50 8.70
N GLU A 49 6.96 16.55 9.69
CA GLU A 49 6.85 15.59 10.79
C GLU A 49 6.08 14.32 10.42
N VAL A 50 5.24 14.38 9.38
CA VAL A 50 4.44 13.23 8.93
C VAL A 50 5.37 12.16 8.38
N GLY A 51 5.32 10.98 8.98
CA GLY A 51 6.22 9.88 8.67
C GLY A 51 5.52 8.52 8.65
N LEU A 52 6.32 7.45 8.49
CA LEU A 52 5.83 6.08 8.55
C LEU A 52 5.13 5.80 9.89
N ASP A 53 5.74 6.20 11.00
CA ASP A 53 5.19 5.95 12.34
C ASP A 53 3.83 6.63 12.54
N THR A 54 3.66 7.85 11.99
CA THR A 54 2.37 8.56 12.02
C THR A 54 1.25 7.73 11.38
N HIS A 55 1.53 7.11 10.24
CA HIS A 55 0.56 6.27 9.54
C HIS A 55 0.30 4.95 10.27
N VAL A 56 1.32 4.35 10.86
CA VAL A 56 1.20 3.11 11.63
C VAL A 56 0.34 3.34 12.87
N GLU A 57 0.67 4.35 13.67
CA GLU A 57 -0.06 4.72 14.89
C GLU A 57 -1.53 5.01 14.59
N GLU A 58 -1.81 5.74 13.50
CA GLU A 58 -3.16 6.06 13.07
C GLU A 58 -3.99 4.81 12.74
N LEU A 59 -3.42 3.84 12.01
CA LEU A 59 -4.12 2.62 11.63
C LEU A 59 -4.29 1.65 12.81
N VAL A 60 -3.30 1.53 13.69
CA VAL A 60 -3.42 0.75 14.94
C VAL A 60 -4.53 1.34 15.81
N LYS A 61 -4.56 2.67 15.94
CA LYS A 61 -5.64 3.36 16.65
C LYS A 61 -7.01 3.08 16.01
N LEU A 62 -7.13 3.18 14.69
CA LEU A 62 -8.36 2.85 13.97
C LEU A 62 -8.82 1.41 14.26
N ILE A 63 -7.91 0.43 14.20
CA ILE A 63 -8.21 -0.98 14.49
C ILE A 63 -8.78 -1.13 15.91
N HIS A 64 -8.22 -0.43 16.89
CA HIS A 64 -8.68 -0.50 18.27
C HIS A 64 -10.02 0.22 18.50
N GLU A 65 -10.18 1.44 17.97
CA GLU A 65 -11.37 2.28 18.16
C GLU A 65 -12.60 1.69 17.48
N GLU A 66 -12.44 1.11 16.29
CA GLU A 66 -13.53 0.44 15.56
C GLU A 66 -13.71 -1.04 15.99
N HIS A 67 -12.95 -1.49 16.98
CA HIS A 67 -12.93 -2.88 17.46
C HIS A 67 -12.77 -3.91 16.33
N LEU A 68 -11.89 -3.61 15.38
CA LEU A 68 -11.66 -4.48 14.24
C LEU A 68 -10.90 -5.72 14.68
N SER A 69 -11.34 -6.88 14.20
CA SER A 69 -10.70 -8.18 14.36
C SER A 69 -10.83 -8.97 13.07
N GLU A 70 -10.01 -10.02 12.93
CA GLU A 70 -9.93 -10.82 11.71
C GLU A 70 -9.71 -9.94 10.46
N VAL A 71 -8.82 -8.95 10.58
CA VAL A 71 -8.59 -7.93 9.56
C VAL A 71 -7.77 -8.53 8.42
N VAL A 72 -8.27 -8.37 7.19
CA VAL A 72 -7.48 -8.52 5.97
C VAL A 72 -6.85 -7.17 5.67
N LEU A 73 -5.57 -7.05 6.00
CA LEU A 73 -4.82 -5.81 5.89
C LEU A 73 -4.14 -5.76 4.52
N VAL A 74 -4.54 -4.81 3.68
CA VAL A 74 -4.08 -4.69 2.28
C VAL A 74 -3.27 -3.41 2.14
N GLY A 75 -1.99 -3.52 1.81
CA GLY A 75 -1.11 -2.38 1.54
C GLY A 75 -0.73 -2.30 0.07
N HIS A 76 -1.01 -1.17 -0.56
CA HIS A 76 -0.55 -0.87 -1.93
C HIS A 76 0.76 -0.07 -1.94
N SER A 77 1.72 -0.45 -2.78
CA SER A 77 2.95 0.33 -3.00
C SER A 77 3.73 0.61 -1.70
N TYR A 78 4.06 1.88 -1.42
CA TYR A 78 4.62 2.37 -0.15
C TYR A 78 3.92 1.81 1.09
N ALA A 79 2.59 1.61 1.03
CA ALA A 79 1.84 1.12 2.17
C ALA A 79 2.26 -0.28 2.60
N GLY A 80 3.02 -1.02 1.79
CA GLY A 80 3.71 -2.22 2.24
C GLY A 80 4.50 -2.03 3.54
N LEU A 81 5.27 -0.93 3.65
CA LEU A 81 5.98 -0.56 4.89
C LEU A 81 5.02 -0.31 6.05
N VAL A 82 3.91 0.39 5.77
CA VAL A 82 2.88 0.74 6.74
C VAL A 82 2.21 -0.52 7.27
N VAL A 83 1.70 -1.38 6.39
CA VAL A 83 0.95 -2.58 6.78
C VAL A 83 1.83 -3.64 7.43
N SER A 84 3.11 -3.76 7.06
CA SER A 84 4.06 -4.61 7.77
C SER A 84 4.21 -4.17 9.23
N SER A 85 4.37 -2.87 9.46
CA SER A 85 4.57 -2.30 10.80
C SER A 85 3.29 -2.34 11.64
N VAL A 86 2.11 -2.10 11.04
CA VAL A 86 0.80 -2.28 11.71
C VAL A 86 0.60 -3.74 12.12
N ALA A 87 0.87 -4.69 11.21
CA ALA A 87 0.76 -6.11 11.53
C ALA A 87 1.75 -6.56 12.60
N ASN A 88 2.92 -5.91 12.72
CA ASN A 88 3.86 -6.14 13.81
C ASN A 88 3.31 -5.71 15.18
N GLU A 89 2.57 -4.60 15.23
CA GLU A 89 2.03 -4.06 16.48
C GLU A 89 0.78 -4.78 16.98
N VAL A 90 -0.10 -5.21 16.08
CA VAL A 90 -1.37 -5.87 16.42
C VAL A 90 -1.58 -7.20 15.66
N PRO A 91 -0.60 -8.12 15.64
CA PRO A 91 -0.69 -9.34 14.84
C PRO A 91 -1.91 -10.19 15.17
N GLU A 92 -2.38 -10.15 16.43
CA GLU A 92 -3.54 -10.89 16.89
C GLU A 92 -4.88 -10.34 16.36
N ARG A 93 -4.88 -9.15 15.74
CA ARG A 93 -6.04 -8.57 15.04
C ARG A 93 -6.04 -8.87 13.54
N ILE A 94 -4.89 -9.27 12.99
CA ILE A 94 -4.71 -9.45 11.54
C ILE A 94 -4.94 -10.92 11.18
N ALA A 95 -5.99 -11.18 10.40
CA ALA A 95 -6.24 -12.51 9.84
C ALA A 95 -5.33 -12.81 8.65
N HIS A 96 -5.02 -11.79 7.83
CA HIS A 96 -4.25 -11.96 6.61
C HIS A 96 -3.60 -10.65 6.16
N LEU A 97 -2.37 -10.72 5.66
CA LEU A 97 -1.61 -9.58 5.14
C LEU A 97 -1.49 -9.66 3.61
N VAL A 98 -1.91 -8.62 2.89
CA VAL A 98 -1.84 -8.56 1.43
C VAL A 98 -0.89 -7.43 1.00
N TYR A 99 0.18 -7.80 0.31
CA TYR A 99 1.09 -6.89 -0.37
C TYR A 99 0.61 -6.71 -1.82
N LEU A 100 -0.02 -5.59 -2.12
CA LEU A 100 -0.53 -5.27 -3.46
C LEU A 100 0.45 -4.38 -4.21
N ASP A 101 1.23 -4.96 -5.11
CA ASP A 101 2.30 -4.32 -5.87
C ASP A 101 3.15 -3.40 -4.97
N ALA A 102 3.49 -3.94 -3.80
CA ALA A 102 3.94 -3.18 -2.65
C ALA A 102 5.43 -3.39 -2.33
N MET A 103 5.99 -2.45 -1.57
CA MET A 103 7.27 -2.63 -0.90
C MET A 103 7.13 -3.73 0.16
N VAL A 104 8.12 -4.61 0.29
CA VAL A 104 8.12 -5.71 1.27
C VAL A 104 9.38 -5.59 2.14
N PRO A 105 9.35 -4.87 3.27
CA PRO A 105 10.52 -4.63 4.10
C PRO A 105 10.91 -5.83 4.97
N GLU A 106 12.18 -5.85 5.37
CA GLU A 106 12.70 -6.54 6.55
C GLU A 106 12.76 -5.57 7.73
N HIS A 107 12.99 -6.10 8.94
CA HIS A 107 13.12 -5.26 10.13
C HIS A 107 14.28 -4.26 9.98
N GLY A 108 13.98 -2.98 10.22
CA GLY A 108 14.98 -1.90 10.19
C GLY A 108 15.19 -1.27 8.82
N GLU A 109 14.55 -1.79 7.77
CA GLU A 109 14.66 -1.24 6.42
C GLU A 109 13.74 -0.04 6.19
N THR A 110 14.25 0.94 5.46
CA THR A 110 13.52 2.10 4.95
C THR A 110 12.98 1.83 3.54
N ALA A 111 12.20 2.78 2.98
CA ALA A 111 11.79 2.68 1.59
C ALA A 111 12.99 2.71 0.61
N VAL A 112 14.10 3.35 1.00
CA VAL A 112 15.34 3.40 0.22
C VAL A 112 16.01 2.03 0.19
N ASP A 113 16.03 1.31 1.31
CA ASP A 113 16.64 -0.02 1.37
C ASP A 113 15.85 -1.03 0.52
N VAL A 114 14.52 -0.95 0.56
CA VAL A 114 13.64 -1.82 -0.23
C VAL A 114 13.66 -1.45 -1.72
N GLN A 115 13.60 -0.15 -2.01
CA GLN A 115 13.56 0.38 -3.38
C GLN A 115 14.55 1.55 -3.50
N PRO A 116 15.81 1.31 -3.91
CA PRO A 116 16.89 2.31 -3.94
C PRO A 116 16.57 3.57 -4.74
N MET A 117 15.70 3.49 -5.76
CA MET A 117 15.26 4.66 -6.52
C MET A 117 14.53 5.71 -5.68
N SER A 118 14.02 5.34 -4.50
CA SER A 118 13.40 6.28 -3.56
C SER A 118 14.39 7.36 -3.12
N GLN A 119 15.70 7.05 -3.11
CA GLN A 119 16.75 8.05 -2.85
C GLN A 119 16.73 9.17 -3.89
N ASN A 120 16.50 8.87 -5.17
CA ASN A 120 16.43 9.88 -6.21
C ASN A 120 15.27 10.87 -5.96
N LEU A 121 14.13 10.39 -5.44
CA LEU A 121 13.00 11.25 -5.08
C LEU A 121 13.34 12.17 -3.90
N ILE A 122 14.08 11.65 -2.92
CA ILE A 122 14.55 12.42 -1.76
C ILE A 122 15.56 13.50 -2.21
N ASP A 123 16.50 13.14 -3.08
CA ASP A 123 17.51 14.07 -3.58
C ASP A 123 16.86 15.20 -4.41
N LEU A 124 15.91 14.87 -5.28
CA LEU A 124 15.12 15.87 -6.02
C LEU A 124 14.31 16.78 -5.09
N ALA A 125 13.73 16.23 -4.01
CA ALA A 125 13.07 17.06 -3.01
C ALA A 125 14.07 17.99 -2.32
N ALA A 126 15.26 17.50 -1.94
CA ALA A 126 16.29 18.30 -1.28
C ALA A 126 16.79 19.47 -2.12
N GLU A 127 16.81 19.33 -3.45
CA GLU A 127 17.12 20.41 -4.39
C GLU A 127 15.96 21.40 -4.59
N SER A 128 14.77 21.06 -4.13
CA SER A 128 13.59 21.92 -4.20
C SER A 128 13.56 22.96 -3.08
N GLY A 129 12.76 24.02 -3.25
CA GLY A 129 12.47 24.99 -2.19
C GLY A 129 11.65 24.42 -1.01
N THR A 130 11.25 23.14 -1.06
CA THR A 130 10.48 22.43 -0.03
C THR A 130 11.04 21.02 0.19
N SER A 131 12.20 20.93 0.84
CA SER A 131 13.01 19.70 0.99
C SER A 131 12.35 18.49 1.64
N TRP A 132 11.18 18.68 2.28
CA TRP A 132 10.42 17.63 2.93
C TRP A 132 9.26 17.10 2.09
N ARG A 133 9.01 17.66 0.90
CA ARG A 133 7.86 17.33 0.02
C ARG A 133 8.33 16.72 -1.30
N ILE A 134 7.72 15.60 -1.67
CA ILE A 134 7.88 14.97 -2.98
C ILE A 134 6.55 15.12 -3.73
N PRO A 135 6.45 15.97 -4.77
CA PRO A 135 5.23 16.09 -5.55
C PRO A 135 4.90 14.79 -6.31
N PRO A 136 3.65 14.59 -6.76
CA PRO A 136 3.28 13.44 -7.57
C PRO A 136 4.16 13.28 -8.81
N LEU A 137 4.42 12.04 -9.20
CA LEU A 137 5.22 11.72 -10.38
C LEU A 137 4.55 12.25 -11.67
N PRO A 138 5.35 12.69 -12.65
CA PRO A 138 4.82 13.06 -13.95
C PRO A 138 4.20 11.84 -14.65
N GLU A 139 3.17 12.08 -15.47
CA GLU A 139 2.63 11.06 -16.35
C GLU A 139 3.65 10.68 -17.43
N MET A 140 3.77 9.37 -17.67
CA MET A 140 4.63 8.78 -18.69
C MET A 140 3.79 8.30 -19.89
N PRO A 141 4.41 8.11 -21.07
CA PRO A 141 3.71 7.49 -22.20
C PRO A 141 3.17 6.09 -21.87
N PRO A 142 2.07 5.65 -22.49
CA PRO A 142 1.61 4.26 -22.39
C PRO A 142 2.72 3.26 -22.76
N PRO A 143 2.81 2.11 -22.08
CA PRO A 143 1.85 1.59 -21.09
C PRO A 143 2.09 2.07 -19.64
N LEU A 144 3.13 2.88 -19.38
CA LEU A 144 3.47 3.34 -18.03
C LEU A 144 2.46 4.34 -17.47
N GLY A 145 1.94 5.25 -18.31
CA GLY A 145 0.86 6.17 -17.92
C GLY A 145 1.15 6.97 -16.64
N LEU A 146 0.10 7.28 -15.90
CA LEU A 146 0.19 7.78 -14.52
C LEU A 146 -0.03 6.60 -13.58
N PHE A 147 1.04 6.01 -13.05
CA PHE A 147 0.99 4.78 -12.23
C PHE A 147 0.29 3.59 -12.93
N GLY A 148 0.46 3.46 -14.25
CA GLY A 148 -0.19 2.42 -15.06
C GLY A 148 -1.60 2.78 -15.53
N VAL A 149 -2.15 3.92 -15.10
CA VAL A 149 -3.43 4.42 -15.60
C VAL A 149 -3.20 5.16 -16.92
N THR A 150 -3.91 4.73 -17.96
CA THR A 150 -3.79 5.28 -19.33
C THR A 150 -5.12 5.74 -19.92
N ASP A 151 -6.25 5.35 -19.33
CA ASP A 151 -7.56 5.87 -19.75
C ASP A 151 -7.65 7.37 -19.42
N PRO A 152 -7.98 8.26 -20.39
CA PRO A 152 -7.96 9.70 -20.16
C PRO A 152 -8.91 10.20 -19.07
N VAL A 153 -10.06 9.52 -18.88
CA VAL A 153 -11.02 9.88 -17.82
C VAL A 153 -10.43 9.53 -16.46
N ASP A 154 -9.84 8.35 -16.35
CA ASP A 154 -9.21 7.89 -15.12
C ASP A 154 -7.96 8.70 -14.77
N VAL A 155 -7.13 9.05 -15.75
CA VAL A 155 -5.97 9.94 -15.57
C VAL A 155 -6.43 11.31 -15.08
N ALA A 156 -7.47 11.88 -15.69
CA ALA A 156 -7.99 13.18 -15.29
C ALA A 156 -8.53 13.16 -13.85
N TRP A 157 -9.28 12.10 -13.49
CA TRP A 157 -9.75 11.91 -12.11
C TRP A 157 -8.58 11.72 -11.14
N LEU A 158 -7.62 10.84 -11.45
CA LEU A 158 -6.49 10.50 -10.58
C LEU A 158 -5.70 11.76 -10.21
N ARG A 159 -5.41 12.63 -11.18
CA ARG A 159 -4.73 13.92 -10.95
C ARG A 159 -5.42 14.81 -9.92
N THR A 160 -6.74 14.71 -9.76
CA THR A 160 -7.49 15.50 -8.75
C THR A 160 -7.40 14.92 -7.34
N THR A 161 -6.88 13.69 -7.20
CA THR A 161 -6.84 12.95 -5.93
C THR A 161 -5.45 12.82 -5.33
N LEU A 162 -4.41 13.13 -6.11
CA LEU A 162 -3.02 13.02 -5.68
C LEU A 162 -2.60 14.21 -4.80
N SER A 163 -1.84 13.90 -3.76
CA SER A 163 -1.21 14.86 -2.84
C SER A 163 0.30 14.62 -2.80
N ASP A 164 1.06 15.57 -2.25
CA ASP A 164 2.50 15.38 -2.04
C ASP A 164 2.80 14.29 -1.01
N GLN A 165 3.94 13.63 -1.20
CA GLN A 165 4.49 12.62 -0.32
C GLN A 165 5.53 13.25 0.64
N PRO A 166 5.40 13.09 1.97
CA PRO A 166 6.46 13.46 2.90
C PRO A 166 7.72 12.62 2.70
N VAL A 167 8.89 13.28 2.67
CA VAL A 167 10.21 12.62 2.60
C VAL A 167 10.43 11.69 3.79
N ARG A 168 10.00 12.11 4.99
CA ARG A 168 10.21 11.34 6.23
C ARG A 168 9.60 9.94 6.17
N CYS A 169 8.48 9.76 5.47
CA CYS A 169 7.85 8.46 5.25
C CYS A 169 8.78 7.46 4.53
N LEU A 170 9.69 7.94 3.68
CA LEU A 170 10.63 7.10 2.94
C LEU A 170 11.92 6.79 3.72
N GLN A 171 12.20 7.57 4.77
CA GLN A 171 13.44 7.50 5.55
C GLN A 171 13.27 6.78 6.89
N GLN A 172 12.04 6.64 7.38
CA GLN A 172 11.80 5.92 8.63
C GLN A 172 11.83 4.40 8.41
N PRO A 173 12.50 3.64 9.28
CA PRO A 173 12.62 2.20 9.15
C PRO A 173 11.33 1.50 9.59
N ALA A 174 10.97 0.42 8.90
CA ALA A 174 9.87 -0.44 9.30
C ALA A 174 10.24 -1.30 10.52
N ARG A 175 9.30 -1.44 11.47
CA ARG A 175 9.48 -2.25 12.68
C ARG A 175 8.79 -3.60 12.53
N LEU A 176 9.58 -4.68 12.50
CA LEU A 176 9.16 -6.06 12.31
C LEU A 176 9.88 -6.98 13.33
N ASP A 177 9.85 -6.60 14.60
CA ASP A 177 10.55 -7.25 15.72
C ASP A 177 9.65 -8.16 16.59
N ASN A 178 8.35 -8.23 16.28
CA ASN A 178 7.39 -9.10 16.95
C ASN A 178 7.32 -10.48 16.26
N PRO A 179 7.81 -11.56 16.90
CA PRO A 179 7.79 -12.89 16.29
C PRO A 179 6.38 -13.45 16.05
N ALA A 180 5.33 -12.89 16.69
CA ALA A 180 3.96 -13.30 16.41
C ALA A 180 3.53 -12.96 14.97
N LEU A 181 4.17 -11.97 14.34
CA LEU A 181 3.94 -11.62 12.94
C LEU A 181 4.19 -12.79 11.98
N ASP A 182 5.12 -13.70 12.32
CA ASP A 182 5.44 -14.84 11.48
C ASP A 182 4.26 -15.78 11.29
N SER A 183 3.31 -15.79 12.23
CA SER A 183 2.09 -16.60 12.14
C SER A 183 1.07 -16.05 11.14
N VAL A 184 1.13 -14.76 10.81
CA VAL A 184 0.15 -14.10 9.95
C VAL A 184 0.35 -14.55 8.49
N PRO A 185 -0.65 -15.21 7.86
CA PRO A 185 -0.56 -15.61 6.48
C PRO A 185 -0.52 -14.38 5.56
N ARG A 186 0.24 -14.49 4.47
CA ARG A 186 0.44 -13.40 3.52
C ARG A 186 0.15 -13.78 2.08
N THR A 187 -0.22 -12.79 1.29
CA THR A 187 -0.39 -12.91 -0.17
C THR A 187 0.23 -11.72 -0.87
N HIS A 188 0.93 -11.99 -1.96
CA HIS A 188 1.53 -10.99 -2.82
C HIS A 188 0.72 -10.94 -4.12
N ILE A 189 0.24 -9.76 -4.50
CA ILE A 189 -0.45 -9.52 -5.76
C ILE A 189 0.43 -8.58 -6.57
N HIS A 190 1.00 -9.02 -7.68
CA HIS A 190 1.89 -8.21 -8.52
C HIS A 190 1.18 -7.68 -9.76
N CYS A 191 1.45 -6.43 -10.12
CA CYS A 191 0.94 -5.84 -11.37
C CYS A 191 1.99 -6.00 -12.47
N VAL A 192 1.73 -6.83 -13.47
CA VAL A 192 2.72 -7.26 -14.47
C VAL A 192 2.47 -6.69 -15.87
N GLY A 193 1.56 -5.72 -16.01
CA GLY A 193 1.18 -5.13 -17.29
C GLY A 193 2.15 -4.05 -17.80
N ALA A 194 2.92 -3.41 -16.91
CA ALA A 194 3.97 -2.47 -17.26
C ALA A 194 4.99 -2.39 -16.12
N GLU A 195 6.24 -2.75 -16.39
CA GLU A 195 7.33 -2.67 -15.41
C GLU A 195 8.23 -1.47 -15.73
N PRO A 196 8.28 -0.45 -14.87
CA PRO A 196 9.18 0.68 -15.08
C PRO A 196 10.64 0.22 -14.93
N GLU A 197 11.51 0.71 -15.81
CA GLU A 197 12.94 0.42 -15.74
C GLU A 197 13.52 0.87 -14.38
N GLY A 198 14.33 0.00 -13.76
CA GLY A 198 14.93 0.26 -12.44
C GLY A 198 14.06 -0.09 -11.24
N ILE A 199 12.79 -0.50 -11.44
CA ILE A 199 11.97 -1.07 -10.36
C ILE A 199 12.17 -2.58 -10.31
N VAL A 200 12.94 -3.03 -9.32
CA VAL A 200 13.11 -4.45 -9.04
C VAL A 200 12.28 -4.82 -7.82
N ARG A 201 11.27 -5.68 -8.02
CA ARG A 201 10.50 -6.25 -6.92
C ARG A 201 11.37 -7.20 -6.11
N ARG A 202 11.23 -7.13 -4.78
CA ARG A 202 11.85 -8.10 -3.89
C ARG A 202 11.30 -9.51 -4.20
N PRO A 203 12.15 -10.52 -4.43
CA PRO A 203 11.70 -11.88 -4.64
C PRO A 203 10.92 -12.39 -3.43
N VAL A 204 9.76 -13.01 -3.67
CA VAL A 204 8.97 -13.65 -2.61
C VAL A 204 9.54 -15.05 -2.36
N PRO A 205 9.98 -15.38 -1.12
CA PRO A 205 10.46 -16.72 -0.79
C PRO A 205 9.38 -17.78 -1.06
N ALA A 206 9.78 -18.99 -1.48
CA ALA A 206 8.84 -20.07 -1.79
C ALA A 206 7.99 -20.54 -0.59
N THR A 207 8.47 -20.27 0.63
CA THR A 207 7.80 -20.60 1.89
C THR A 207 7.61 -19.32 2.71
N GLN A 208 6.41 -19.12 3.23
CA GLN A 208 6.08 -18.03 4.14
C GLN A 208 6.69 -18.26 5.52
N PRO A 209 6.81 -17.23 6.37
CA PRO A 209 7.31 -17.40 7.75
C PRO A 209 6.53 -18.41 8.60
N ASN A 210 5.22 -18.55 8.39
CA ASN A 210 4.39 -19.57 9.06
C ASN A 210 4.60 -21.00 8.53
N GLY A 211 5.54 -21.22 7.59
CA GLY A 211 5.83 -22.52 6.98
C GLY A 211 4.90 -22.93 5.83
N SER A 212 3.86 -22.15 5.51
CA SER A 212 2.98 -22.44 4.37
C SER A 212 3.61 -22.00 3.03
N PRO A 213 3.20 -22.57 1.88
CA PRO A 213 3.69 -22.14 0.57
C PRO A 213 3.39 -20.67 0.28
N ALA A 214 4.27 -20.02 -0.47
CA ALA A 214 4.05 -18.66 -0.96
C ALA A 214 2.73 -18.54 -1.73
N ARG A 215 1.99 -17.46 -1.49
CA ARG A 215 0.78 -17.11 -2.25
C ARG A 215 1.09 -15.89 -3.10
N ILE A 216 1.34 -16.13 -4.38
CA ILE A 216 1.60 -15.08 -5.36
C ILE A 216 0.44 -15.09 -6.37
N ARG A 217 -0.03 -13.90 -6.73
CA ARG A 217 -1.03 -13.66 -7.76
C ARG A 217 -0.53 -12.53 -8.64
N GLU A 218 -1.02 -12.48 -9.88
CA GLU A 218 -0.63 -11.47 -10.84
C GLU A 218 -1.86 -10.85 -11.48
N LEU A 219 -1.80 -9.56 -11.77
CA LEU A 219 -2.77 -8.83 -12.56
C LEU A 219 -2.06 -8.22 -13.79
N PRO A 220 -2.59 -8.42 -15.01
CA PRO A 220 -1.98 -7.89 -16.23
C PRO A 220 -2.33 -6.41 -16.44
N THR A 221 -1.97 -5.57 -15.46
CA THR A 221 -2.18 -4.12 -15.47
C THR A 221 -0.97 -3.41 -14.87
N GLY A 222 -0.92 -2.09 -14.97
CA GLY A 222 0.09 -1.29 -14.27
C GLY A 222 -0.22 -1.10 -12.79
N HIS A 223 0.54 -0.23 -12.13
CA HIS A 223 0.62 -0.14 -10.67
C HIS A 223 -0.75 0.08 -9.96
N ASP A 224 -1.63 0.88 -10.54
CA ASP A 224 -2.93 1.23 -9.98
C ASP A 224 -4.05 0.27 -10.40
N CYS A 225 -3.89 -1.00 -10.03
CA CYS A 225 -4.87 -2.05 -10.32
C CYS A 225 -6.24 -1.83 -9.65
N MET A 226 -6.31 -1.08 -8.55
CA MET A 226 -7.57 -0.68 -7.90
C MET A 226 -8.41 0.28 -8.75
N ILE A 227 -7.78 0.98 -9.71
CA ILE A 227 -8.45 1.87 -10.66
C ILE A 227 -8.73 1.12 -11.96
N THR A 228 -7.71 0.42 -12.48
CA THR A 228 -7.70 -0.17 -13.83
C THR A 228 -8.34 -1.56 -13.91
N MET A 229 -8.28 -2.36 -12.84
CA MET A 229 -8.84 -3.72 -12.77
C MET A 229 -9.58 -3.99 -11.45
N PRO A 230 -10.50 -3.12 -10.98
CA PRO A 230 -11.10 -3.23 -9.66
C PRO A 230 -11.84 -4.56 -9.43
N SER A 231 -12.53 -5.09 -10.45
CA SER A 231 -13.23 -6.37 -10.34
C SER A 231 -12.29 -7.56 -10.21
N ALA A 232 -11.22 -7.61 -11.00
CA ALA A 232 -10.24 -8.69 -10.92
C ALA A 232 -9.45 -8.63 -9.61
N LEU A 233 -9.05 -7.42 -9.19
CA LEU A 233 -8.43 -7.22 -7.88
C LEU A 233 -9.33 -7.67 -6.74
N SER A 234 -10.61 -7.28 -6.76
CA SER A 234 -11.56 -7.67 -5.71
C SER A 234 -11.73 -9.19 -5.62
N ALA A 235 -11.73 -9.90 -6.76
CA ALA A 235 -11.77 -11.37 -6.77
C ALA A 235 -10.56 -11.98 -6.05
N LEU A 236 -9.35 -11.48 -6.32
CA LEU A 236 -8.13 -11.94 -5.62
C LEU A 236 -8.13 -11.60 -4.13
N LEU A 237 -8.66 -10.44 -3.75
CA LEU A 237 -8.82 -10.08 -2.34
C LEU A 237 -9.82 -11.00 -1.64
N LEU A 238 -10.91 -11.39 -2.29
CA LEU A 238 -11.88 -12.34 -1.74
C LEU A 238 -11.29 -13.75 -1.59
N GLU A 239 -10.45 -14.21 -2.53
CA GLU A 239 -9.70 -15.47 -2.39
C GLU A 239 -8.84 -15.49 -1.12
N SER A 240 -8.25 -14.35 -0.71
CA SER A 240 -7.42 -14.27 0.49
C SER A 240 -8.18 -14.57 1.79
N THR A 241 -9.52 -14.48 1.77
CA THR A 241 -10.37 -14.80 2.93
C THR A 241 -10.64 -16.30 3.10
N LEU A 242 -10.32 -17.10 2.08
CA LEU A 242 -10.53 -18.55 2.12
C LEU A 242 -9.45 -19.19 3.01
N ARG A 243 -9.87 -19.83 4.10
CA ARG A 243 -8.99 -20.65 4.94
C ARG A 243 -8.69 -21.95 4.18
N TYR A 244 -7.42 -22.18 3.85
CA TYR A 244 -6.91 -23.42 3.26
C TYR A 244 -6.26 -24.28 4.33
#